data_AF-A0A535SVE7-F1
#
_entry.id   AF-A0A535SVE7-F1
#
_cell.length_a   1.000
_cell.length_b   1.000
_cell.length_c   1.000
_cell.angle_alpha   90.00
_cell.angle_beta   90.00
_cell.angle_gamma   90.00
#
_symmetry.space_group_name_H-M   'P 1'
#
loop_
_entity.id
_entity.type
_entity.pdbx_description
1 polymer ?
#
loop_
_entity_poly.entity_id
_entity_poly.type
_entity_poly.pdbx_seq_one_letter_code
_entity_poly.pdbx_strand_id
1 'polypeptide(L)'
;PALGDDSGLEVEALGGFPGIRSARLGPTQQERTAELLRRLQGLPRPWNARFVCVIALAIPGVETRLFEGECRGEVVPEWRGEAGFGYDPIFLVPGTGKTFGEMPPEEKRRYSHRAAAARALLESGALQQLSGSIDARGR
;
A
#
# COMPACT_ATOMS: atom_id res chain seq x y z
N PRO A 1 1.12 13.08 19.88
CA PRO A 1 0.74 12.85 18.46
C PRO A 1 0.92 11.36 18.15
N ALA A 2 0.14 10.81 17.23
CA ALA A 2 0.25 9.43 16.78
C ALA A 2 0.14 9.36 15.25
N LEU A 3 0.85 8.41 14.66
CA LEU A 3 0.74 8.04 13.25
C LEU A 3 0.28 6.59 13.17
N GLY A 4 -0.67 6.32 12.28
CA GLY A 4 -1.07 4.97 11.91
C GLY A 4 -1.24 4.89 10.39
N ASP A 5 -1.07 3.71 9.83
CA ASP A 5 -1.42 3.44 8.43
C ASP A 5 -2.34 2.24 8.32
N ASP A 6 -3.22 2.27 7.32
CA ASP A 6 -3.92 1.08 6.82
C ASP A 6 -3.61 0.94 5.33
N SER A 7 -3.30 -0.28 4.91
CA SER A 7 -2.83 -0.57 3.55
C SER A 7 -3.48 -1.84 3.00
N GLY A 8 -3.83 -1.84 1.72
CA GLY A 8 -4.46 -2.99 1.07
C GLY A 8 -4.27 -3.03 -0.44
N LEU A 9 -4.48 -4.21 -1.01
CA LEU A 9 -4.61 -4.43 -2.45
C LEU A 9 -6.11 -4.45 -2.81
N GLU A 10 -6.48 -3.70 -3.82
CA GLU A 10 -7.82 -3.69 -4.39
C GLU A 10 -7.75 -4.16 -5.84
N VAL A 11 -8.54 -5.18 -6.21
CA VAL A 11 -8.59 -5.69 -7.58
C VAL A 11 -9.93 -5.35 -8.21
N GLU A 12 -9.91 -4.67 -9.36
CA GLU A 12 -11.09 -4.13 -10.03
C GLU A 12 -12.09 -5.23 -10.40
N ALA A 13 -11.58 -6.32 -10.97
CA ALA A 13 -12.39 -7.49 -11.36
C ALA A 13 -13.12 -8.15 -10.17
N LEU A 14 -12.69 -7.89 -8.93
CA LEU A 14 -13.32 -8.37 -7.71
C LEU A 14 -14.04 -7.26 -6.92
N GLY A 15 -14.34 -6.13 -7.56
CA GLY A 15 -15.03 -5.00 -6.92
C GLY A 15 -14.25 -4.38 -5.76
N GLY A 16 -12.91 -4.38 -5.85
CA GLY A 16 -12.02 -3.84 -4.81
C GLY A 16 -11.58 -4.83 -3.74
N PHE A 17 -12.04 -6.09 -3.79
CA PHE A 17 -11.53 -7.14 -2.93
C PHE A 17 -10.05 -7.48 -3.28
N PRO A 18 -9.17 -7.81 -2.30
CA PRO A 18 -9.44 -8.01 -0.88
C PRO A 18 -9.58 -6.75 -0.02
N GLY A 19 -9.09 -5.59 -0.47
CA GLY A 19 -9.18 -4.32 0.26
C GLY A 19 -8.65 -4.44 1.68
N ILE A 20 -9.42 -4.01 2.68
CA ILE A 20 -9.09 -4.12 4.11
C ILE A 20 -8.84 -5.56 4.59
N ARG A 21 -9.29 -6.58 3.85
CA ARG A 21 -9.04 -8.00 4.15
C ARG A 21 -7.72 -8.51 3.58
N SER A 22 -6.91 -7.64 2.99
CA SER A 22 -5.62 -7.98 2.35
C SER A 22 -4.72 -8.84 3.23
N ALA A 23 -4.60 -8.54 4.51
CA ALA A 23 -3.75 -9.33 5.42
C ALA A 23 -4.42 -10.60 5.98
N ARG A 24 -5.73 -10.79 5.73
CA ARG A 24 -6.58 -11.80 6.38
C ARG A 24 -7.11 -12.88 5.43
N LEU A 25 -6.69 -12.87 4.16
CA LEU A 25 -7.08 -13.87 3.17
C LEU A 25 -6.56 -15.29 3.47
N GLY A 26 -5.55 -15.39 4.33
CA GLY A 26 -4.84 -16.63 4.62
C GLY A 26 -3.71 -16.38 5.62
N PRO A 27 -3.21 -17.44 6.28
CA PRO A 27 -2.20 -17.32 7.32
C PRO A 27 -0.85 -16.87 6.75
N THR A 28 -0.41 -17.48 5.65
CA THR A 28 0.87 -17.14 4.99
C THR A 28 0.68 -16.23 3.77
N GLN A 29 1.78 -15.64 3.30
CA GLN A 29 1.79 -14.84 2.07
C GLN A 29 1.37 -15.66 0.85
N GLN A 30 1.87 -16.88 0.76
CA GLN A 30 1.60 -17.84 -0.31
C GLN A 30 0.11 -18.20 -0.32
N GLU A 31 -0.47 -18.53 0.83
CA GLU A 31 -1.89 -18.87 0.93
C GLU A 31 -2.79 -17.68 0.59
N ARG A 32 -2.45 -16.46 1.06
CA ARG A 32 -3.16 -15.23 0.67
C ARG A 32 -3.15 -15.00 -0.83
N THR A 33 -1.98 -15.17 -1.45
CA THR A 33 -1.79 -14.98 -2.88
C THR A 33 -2.56 -16.04 -3.67
N ALA A 34 -2.47 -17.31 -3.27
CA ALA A 34 -3.20 -18.40 -3.89
C ALA A 34 -4.71 -18.19 -3.83
N GLU A 35 -5.25 -17.76 -2.68
CA GLU A 35 -6.68 -17.47 -2.53
C GLU A 35 -7.14 -16.31 -3.41
N LEU A 36 -6.32 -15.25 -3.54
CA LEU A 36 -6.60 -14.15 -4.46
C LEU A 36 -6.64 -14.63 -5.91
N LEU A 37 -5.62 -15.35 -6.36
CA LEU A 37 -5.53 -15.87 -7.73
C LEU A 37 -6.67 -16.85 -8.04
N ARG A 38 -7.06 -17.69 -7.08
CA ARG A 38 -8.22 -18.59 -7.21
C ARG A 38 -9.52 -17.84 -7.48
N ARG A 39 -9.72 -16.66 -6.87
CA ARG A 39 -10.91 -15.82 -7.10
C ARG A 39 -10.88 -15.12 -8.46
N LEU A 40 -9.69 -14.83 -8.97
CA LEU A 40 -9.50 -14.21 -10.28
C LEU A 40 -9.60 -15.22 -11.43
N GLN A 41 -9.46 -16.50 -11.14
CA GLN A 41 -9.55 -17.57 -12.13
C GLN A 41 -10.87 -17.51 -12.90
N GLY A 42 -10.79 -17.47 -14.22
CA GLY A 42 -11.95 -17.38 -15.12
C GLY A 42 -12.47 -15.96 -15.37
N LEU A 43 -11.95 -14.94 -14.68
CA LEU A 43 -12.29 -13.55 -14.98
C LEU A 43 -11.44 -12.99 -16.14
N PRO A 44 -12.01 -12.12 -16.98
CA PRO A 44 -11.27 -11.49 -18.08
C PRO A 44 -10.02 -10.74 -17.60
N ARG A 45 -8.98 -10.77 -18.42
CA ARG A 45 -7.73 -10.03 -18.20
C ARG A 45 -7.72 -8.74 -19.03
N PRO A 46 -6.92 -7.72 -18.63
CA PRO A 46 -6.02 -7.67 -17.47
C PRO A 46 -6.75 -7.57 -16.12
N TRP A 47 -6.15 -8.10 -15.05
CA TRP A 47 -6.67 -7.94 -13.69
C TRP A 47 -6.11 -6.66 -13.07
N ASN A 48 -6.68 -5.52 -13.47
CA ASN A 48 -6.31 -4.21 -12.96
C ASN A 48 -6.45 -4.18 -11.43
N ALA A 49 -5.43 -3.63 -10.77
CA ALA A 49 -5.40 -3.53 -9.33
C ALA A 49 -4.70 -2.25 -8.88
N ARG A 50 -4.91 -1.89 -7.63
CA ARG A 50 -4.12 -0.87 -6.96
C ARG A 50 -3.77 -1.29 -5.56
N PHE A 51 -2.54 -0.98 -5.15
CA PHE A 51 -2.25 -0.86 -3.74
C PHE A 51 -2.65 0.52 -3.25
N VAL A 52 -3.29 0.59 -2.10
CA VAL A 52 -3.70 1.84 -1.43
C VAL A 52 -3.11 1.84 -0.02
N CYS A 53 -2.61 2.99 0.43
CA CYS A 53 -2.22 3.25 1.81
C CYS A 53 -2.85 4.58 2.23
N VAL A 54 -3.46 4.58 3.42
CA VAL A 54 -3.90 5.81 4.08
C VAL A 54 -3.12 5.95 5.37
N ILE A 55 -2.39 7.06 5.50
CA ILE A 55 -1.72 7.45 6.74
C ILE A 55 -2.64 8.41 7.51
N ALA A 56 -2.91 8.10 8.76
CA ALA A 56 -3.63 8.95 9.70
C ALA A 56 -2.65 9.63 10.68
N LEU A 57 -2.67 10.96 10.72
CA LEU A 57 -1.96 11.77 11.70
C LEU A 57 -2.94 12.32 12.74
N ALA A 58 -2.86 11.80 13.96
CA ALA A 58 -3.67 12.24 15.09
C ALA A 58 -2.85 13.14 16.04
N ILE A 59 -3.35 14.34 16.32
CA ILE A 59 -2.73 15.29 17.24
C ILE A 59 -3.80 15.68 18.28
N PRO A 60 -3.54 15.59 19.60
CA PRO A 60 -4.52 15.97 20.60
C PRO A 60 -5.06 17.39 20.38
N GLY A 61 -6.38 17.54 20.34
CA GLY A 61 -7.04 18.84 20.12
C GLY A 61 -7.06 19.33 18.66
N VAL A 62 -6.58 18.53 17.71
CA VAL A 62 -6.62 18.83 16.27
C VAL A 62 -7.35 17.70 15.55
N GLU A 63 -8.13 18.04 14.54
CA GLU A 63 -8.76 17.04 13.67
C GLU A 63 -7.70 16.14 13.03
N THR A 64 -7.97 14.82 13.03
CA THR A 64 -7.11 13.82 12.41
C THR A 64 -7.02 14.09 10.91
N ARG A 65 -5.80 14.16 10.39
CA ARG A 65 -5.57 14.33 8.95
C ARG A 65 -5.24 12.99 8.31
N LEU A 66 -5.77 12.77 7.13
CA LEU A 66 -5.57 11.55 6.34
C LEU A 66 -4.76 11.90 5.08
N PHE A 67 -3.80 11.04 4.75
CA PHE A 67 -2.95 11.18 3.58
C PHE A 67 -2.97 9.87 2.81
N GLU A 68 -3.53 9.91 1.61
CA GLU A 68 -3.66 8.73 0.75
C GLU A 68 -2.51 8.66 -0.25
N GLY A 69 -2.06 7.45 -0.52
CA GLY A 69 -1.18 7.14 -1.63
C GLY A 69 -1.63 5.86 -2.30
N GLU A 70 -1.60 5.85 -3.63
CA GLU A 70 -1.92 4.67 -4.42
C GLU A 70 -0.78 4.31 -5.38
N CYS A 71 -0.74 3.04 -5.76
CA CYS A 71 0.06 2.54 -6.87
C CYS A 71 -0.84 1.65 -7.72
N ARG A 72 -1.12 2.06 -8.96
CA ARG A 72 -1.91 1.28 -9.92
C ARG A 72 -1.00 0.30 -10.65
N GLY A 73 -1.53 -0.88 -10.95
CA GLY A 73 -0.82 -1.96 -11.61
C GLY A 73 -1.76 -3.08 -12.01
N GLU A 74 -1.19 -4.26 -12.22
CA GLU A 74 -1.93 -5.46 -12.61
C GLU A 74 -1.56 -6.62 -11.69
N VAL A 75 -2.54 -7.46 -11.31
CA VAL A 75 -2.26 -8.77 -10.75
C VAL A 75 -1.92 -9.76 -11.87
N VAL A 76 -0.76 -10.39 -11.81
CA VAL A 76 -0.35 -11.47 -12.72
C VAL A 76 -0.47 -12.84 -12.03
N PRO A 77 -0.73 -13.93 -12.77
CA PRO A 77 -0.88 -15.26 -12.19
C PRO A 77 0.45 -15.88 -11.77
N GLU A 78 1.57 -15.47 -12.37
CA GLU A 78 2.90 -15.97 -12.03
C GLU A 78 3.49 -15.23 -10.83
N TRP A 79 3.92 -16.00 -9.82
CA TRP A 79 4.75 -15.48 -8.75
C TRP A 79 6.14 -15.16 -9.30
N ARG A 80 6.56 -13.90 -9.21
CA ARG A 80 7.87 -13.43 -9.69
C ARG A 80 8.61 -12.66 -8.59
N GLY A 81 9.84 -13.08 -8.33
CA GLY A 81 10.74 -12.47 -7.36
C GLY A 81 10.50 -12.87 -5.90
N GLU A 82 11.46 -12.51 -5.05
CA GLU A 82 11.53 -12.89 -3.63
C GLU A 82 11.59 -11.68 -2.70
N ALA A 83 11.67 -10.47 -3.25
CA ALA A 83 11.68 -9.25 -2.46
C ALA A 83 10.27 -8.88 -1.96
N GLY A 84 10.23 -8.02 -0.95
CA GLY A 84 8.96 -7.47 -0.46
C GLY A 84 8.13 -8.47 0.36
N PHE A 85 6.82 -8.27 0.39
CA PHE A 85 5.87 -9.04 1.19
C PHE A 85 4.46 -8.95 0.61
N GLY A 86 3.51 -9.69 1.18
CA GLY A 86 2.10 -9.63 0.75
C GLY A 86 1.94 -10.04 -0.71
N TYR A 87 1.31 -9.20 -1.52
CA TYR A 87 1.04 -9.51 -2.93
C TYR A 87 2.11 -8.97 -3.89
N ASP A 88 3.24 -8.47 -3.36
CA ASP A 88 4.32 -7.92 -4.18
C ASP A 88 4.76 -8.83 -5.34
N PRO A 89 4.92 -10.16 -5.14
CA PRO A 89 5.42 -11.04 -6.21
C PRO A 89 4.45 -11.26 -7.37
N ILE A 90 3.18 -10.85 -7.22
CA ILE A 90 2.16 -10.96 -8.27
C ILE A 90 1.65 -9.59 -8.72
N PHE A 91 2.18 -8.48 -8.21
CA PHE A 91 1.75 -7.14 -8.57
C PHE A 91 2.71 -6.52 -9.59
N LEU A 92 2.33 -6.54 -10.85
CA LEU A 92 3.08 -5.97 -11.96
C LEU A 92 2.97 -4.44 -11.96
N VAL A 93 4.12 -3.77 -11.96
CA VAL A 93 4.21 -2.31 -11.95
C VAL A 93 4.23 -1.77 -13.38
N PRO A 94 3.31 -0.88 -13.77
CA PRO A 94 3.20 -0.37 -15.14
C PRO A 94 4.50 0.23 -15.66
N GLY A 95 4.82 -0.06 -16.92
CA GLY A 95 6.01 0.48 -17.60
C GLY A 95 7.35 -0.11 -17.16
N THR A 96 7.39 -0.99 -16.16
CA THR A 96 8.65 -1.57 -15.66
C THR A 96 8.91 -3.00 -16.12
N GLY A 97 7.86 -3.74 -16.50
CA GLY A 97 7.92 -5.17 -16.78
C GLY A 97 8.14 -6.07 -15.55
N LYS A 98 8.36 -5.47 -14.37
CA LYS A 98 8.67 -6.17 -13.12
C LYS A 98 7.46 -6.19 -12.17
N THR A 99 7.37 -7.23 -11.35
CA THR A 99 6.53 -7.19 -10.14
C THR A 99 7.24 -6.44 -9.02
N PHE A 100 6.52 -6.04 -7.98
CA PHE A 100 7.18 -5.53 -6.78
C PHE A 100 8.09 -6.58 -6.12
N GLY A 101 7.82 -7.88 -6.29
CA GLY A 101 8.68 -8.94 -5.79
C GLY A 101 10.03 -9.03 -6.50
N GLU A 102 10.14 -8.49 -7.72
CA GLU A 102 11.39 -8.40 -8.49
C GLU A 102 12.15 -7.09 -8.25
N MET A 103 11.59 -6.16 -7.46
CA MET A 103 12.20 -4.86 -7.19
C MET A 103 12.88 -4.84 -5.81
N PRO A 104 14.17 -4.43 -5.73
CA PRO A 104 14.78 -4.18 -4.43
C PRO A 104 14.12 -2.99 -3.71
N PRO A 105 14.26 -2.85 -2.38
CA PRO A 105 13.51 -1.88 -1.59
C PRO A 105 13.64 -0.42 -2.05
N GLU A 106 14.82 0.00 -2.51
CA GLU A 106 15.11 1.33 -3.06
C GLU A 106 14.42 1.60 -4.40
N GLU A 107 14.29 0.59 -5.26
CA GLU A 107 13.53 0.70 -6.51
C GLU A 107 12.03 0.76 -6.20
N LYS A 108 11.53 -0.16 -5.36
CA LYS A 108 10.13 -0.23 -4.94
C LYS A 108 9.63 1.10 -4.34
N ARG A 109 10.47 1.76 -3.53
CA ARG A 109 10.13 3.05 -2.89
C ARG A 109 9.74 4.14 -3.88
N ARG A 110 10.22 4.09 -5.13
CA ARG A 110 9.87 5.09 -6.16
C ARG A 110 8.41 4.99 -6.59
N TYR A 111 7.82 3.81 -6.49
CA TYR A 111 6.50 3.49 -7.03
C TYR A 111 5.46 3.20 -5.95
N SER A 112 5.87 2.77 -4.76
CA SER A 112 4.94 2.22 -3.77
C SER A 112 3.93 3.26 -3.24
N HIS A 113 2.69 2.80 -3.08
CA HIS A 113 1.58 3.48 -2.42
C HIS A 113 1.95 4.09 -1.06
N ARG A 114 2.72 3.38 -0.21
CA ARG A 114 3.19 3.93 1.08
C ARG A 114 4.14 5.10 0.92
N ALA A 115 5.06 5.05 -0.05
CA ALA A 115 5.94 6.17 -0.33
C ALA A 115 5.17 7.36 -0.93
N ALA A 116 4.09 7.12 -1.66
CA ALA A 116 3.17 8.17 -2.11
C ALA A 116 2.43 8.81 -0.92
N ALA A 117 1.86 8.01 -0.01
CA ALA A 117 1.17 8.50 1.19
C ALA A 117 2.12 9.29 2.12
N ALA A 118 3.35 8.78 2.31
CA ALA A 118 4.37 9.47 3.11
C ALA A 118 4.80 10.81 2.47
N ARG A 119 4.94 10.87 1.14
CA ARG A 119 5.18 12.13 0.43
C ARG A 119 4.04 13.12 0.62
N ALA A 120 2.79 12.68 0.46
CA ALA A 120 1.61 13.52 0.70
C ALA A 120 1.60 14.10 2.13
N LEU A 121 1.93 13.28 3.14
CA LEU A 121 2.10 13.75 4.53
C LEU A 121 3.21 14.81 4.65
N LEU A 122 4.39 14.56 4.08
CA LEU A 122 5.54 15.47 4.17
C LEU A 122 5.27 16.80 3.47
N GLU A 123 4.71 16.76 2.26
CA GLU A 123 4.40 17.93 1.43
C GLU A 123 3.28 18.79 2.05
N SER A 124 2.38 18.20 2.83
CA SER A 124 1.32 18.95 3.52
C SER A 124 1.82 19.92 4.60
N GLY A 125 3.07 19.78 5.04
CA GLY A 125 3.61 20.54 6.17
C GLY A 125 2.98 20.19 7.53
N ALA A 126 2.11 19.18 7.61
CA ALA A 126 1.40 18.83 8.85
C ALA A 126 2.34 18.48 10.02
N LEU A 127 3.53 17.96 9.73
CA LEU A 127 4.54 17.65 10.74
C LEU A 127 5.25 18.89 11.32
N GLN A 128 5.26 20.03 10.63
CA GLN A 128 5.86 21.28 11.13
C GLN A 128 5.11 21.84 12.34
N GLN A 129 3.83 21.51 12.47
CA GLN A 129 3.00 21.88 13.61
C GLN A 129 3.37 21.10 14.88
N LEU A 130 4.10 19.98 14.74
CA LEU A 130 4.61 19.22 15.87
C LEU A 130 5.89 19.84 16.45
N SER A 131 6.75 20.43 15.62
CA SER A 131 7.98 21.08 16.07
C SER A 131 7.74 22.33 16.91
N GLY A 132 6.68 23.11 16.63
CA GLY A 132 6.32 24.29 17.45
C GLY A 132 5.72 23.96 18.83
N SER A 133 5.38 22.70 19.08
CA SER A 133 4.74 22.25 20.33
C SER A 133 5.72 21.60 21.32
N ILE A 134 6.97 21.38 20.91
CA ILE A 134 8.04 20.87 21.76
C ILE A 134 8.64 22.00 22.61
N ASP A 135 8.84 23.19 22.01
CA ASP A 135 9.37 24.37 22.74
C ASP A 135 8.41 24.94 23.79
N ALA A 136 7.10 24.75 23.61
CA ALA A 136 6.09 25.24 24.56
C ALA A 136 5.86 24.31 25.78
N ARG A 137 6.42 23.09 25.76
CA ARG A 137 6.22 22.08 26.82
C ARG A 137 7.52 21.62 27.44
N GLY A 138 8.49 22.54 27.62
CA GLY A 138 9.70 22.35 28.41
C GLY A 138 9.49 21.40 29.60
N ARG A 139 9.83 20.14 29.36
CA ARG A 139 10.07 19.03 30.27
C ARG A 139 10.97 18.06 29.54
#